data_AF-A0A935S2Y5-F1
#
_entry.id   AF-A0A935S2Y5-F1
#
_cell.length_a   1.000
_cell.length_b   1.000
_cell.length_c   1.000
_cell.angle_alpha   90.00
_cell.angle_beta   90.00
_cell.angle_gamma   90.00
#
_symmetry.space_group_name_H-M   'P 1'
#
loop_
_entity.id
_entity.type
_entity.pdbx_description
1 polymer ?
#
loop_
_entity_poly.entity_id
_entity_poly.type
_entity_poly.pdbx_seq_one_letter_code
_entity_poly.pdbx_strand_id
1 'polypeptide(L)' 'MGHSSFYLSNYNKAELCFQKRIAINPLPEDYYMLALTLIKLEKIPEAIVEFNNFKSKGGDRKKADEWIKFCEDKYK' A
#
# COMPACT_ATOMS: atom_id res chain seq x y z
N MET A 1 6.17 7.38 -24.54
CA MET A 1 6.71 6.44 -23.54
C MET A 1 7.24 7.12 -22.25
N GLY A 2 7.07 8.43 -22.03
CA GLY A 2 7.65 9.10 -20.85
C GLY A 2 6.80 9.13 -19.57
N HIS A 3 5.47 9.04 -19.68
CA HIS A 3 4.59 9.25 -18.52
C HIS A 3 4.62 8.09 -17.51
N SER A 4 4.62 6.84 -17.95
CA SER A 4 4.63 5.67 -17.06
C SER A 4 5.87 5.61 -16.18
N SER A 5 7.05 5.86 -16.75
CA SER A 5 8.32 5.86 -16.00
C SER A 5 8.39 6.96 -14.94
N PHE A 6 7.82 8.14 -15.21
CA PHE A 6 7.75 9.23 -14.23
C PHE A 6 6.87 8.87 -13.04
N TYR A 7 5.67 8.31 -13.28
CA TYR A 7 4.78 7.87 -12.20
C TYR A 7 5.39 6.73 -11.39
N LEU A 8 5.98 5.72 -12.03
CA LEU A 8 6.66 4.62 -11.34
C LEU A 8 7.82 5.12 -10.46
N SER A 9 8.62 6.08 -10.92
CA SER A 9 9.68 6.67 -10.09
C SER A 9 9.11 7.38 -8.85
N ASN A 10 7.98 8.08 -8.99
CA ASN A 10 7.34 8.73 -7.85
C ASN A 10 6.74 7.73 -6.86
N TYR A 11 6.15 6.63 -7.33
CA TYR A 11 5.63 5.60 -6.44
C TYR A 11 6.74 4.87 -5.69
N ASN A 12 7.89 4.58 -6.31
CA ASN A 12 9.04 4.02 -5.61
C ASN A 12 9.57 4.96 -4.52
N LYS A 13 9.59 6.27 -4.77
CA LYS A 13 9.93 7.26 -3.74
C LYS A 13 8.89 7.28 -2.62
N ALA A 14 7.60 7.20 -2.96
CA ALA A 14 6.52 7.17 -1.99
C ALA A 14 6.62 5.92 -1.08
N GLU A 15 6.91 4.74 -1.65
CA GLU A 15 7.14 3.50 -0.90
C GLU A 15 8.22 3.70 0.17
N LEU A 16 9.39 4.24 -0.21
CA LEU A 16 10.49 4.52 0.72
C LEU A 16 10.10 5.55 1.78
N CYS A 17 9.34 6.58 1.42
CA CYS A 17 8.87 7.59 2.38
C CYS A 17 7.95 6.99 3.43
N PHE A 18 6.98 6.16 3.04
CA PHE A 18 6.06 5.51 3.98
C PHE A 18 6.77 4.46 4.84
N GLN A 19 7.70 3.69 4.28
CA GLN A 19 8.52 2.76 5.07
C GLN A 19 9.33 3.49 6.16
N LYS A 20 9.93 4.63 5.84
CA LYS A 20 10.62 5.47 6.83
C LYS A 20 9.68 6.00 7.90
N ARG A 21 8.47 6.43 7.53
CA ARG A 21 7.45 6.89 8.50
C ARG A 21 7.03 5.77 9.45
N ILE A 22 6.76 4.58 8.92
CA ILE A 22 6.43 3.38 9.69
C ILE A 22 7.55 3.01 10.68
N ALA A 23 8.82 3.21 10.30
CA ALA A 23 9.95 2.95 11.18
C ALA A 23 10.10 3.96 12.34
N ILE A 24 9.59 5.19 12.18
CA ILE A 24 9.73 6.27 13.19
C ILE A 24 8.50 6.33 14.10
N ASN A 25 7.32 6.49 13.50
CA ASN A 25 6.06 6.55 14.23
C ASN A 25 4.95 5.99 13.33
N PRO A 26 4.67 4.68 13.42
CA PRO A 26 3.71 4.05 12.53
C PRO A 26 2.28 4.46 12.87
N LEU A 27 1.63 5.19 11.96
CA LEU A 27 0.19 5.40 12.00
C LEU A 27 -0.52 4.37 11.14
N PRO A 28 -1.76 3.96 11.47
CA PRO A 28 -2.55 3.08 10.62
C PRO A 28 -2.59 3.58 9.17
N GLU A 29 -2.81 4.89 8.98
CA GLU A 29 -2.88 5.52 7.67
C GLU A 29 -1.61 5.33 6.84
N ASP A 30 -0.44 5.20 7.47
CA ASP A 30 0.82 4.98 6.75
C ASP A 30 0.86 3.60 6.09
N TYR A 31 0.36 2.56 6.76
CA TYR A 31 0.21 1.23 6.19
C TYR A 31 -0.79 1.23 5.03
N TYR A 32 -1.91 1.96 5.18
CA TYR A 32 -2.91 2.11 4.12
C TYR A 32 -2.33 2.79 2.87
N MET A 33 -1.59 3.89 3.05
CA MET A 33 -0.97 4.61 1.94
C MET A 33 0.17 3.82 1.29
N LEU A 34 0.94 3.06 2.08
CA LEU A 34 1.95 2.14 1.56
C LEU A 34 1.29 1.04 0.70
N ALA A 35 0.21 0.42 1.18
CA ALA A 35 -0.53 -0.59 0.44
C ALA A 35 -1.04 -0.07 -0.91
N LEU A 36 -1.64 1.13 -0.95
CA LEU A 36 -2.07 1.76 -2.19
C LEU A 36 -0.90 2.05 -3.15
N THR A 37 0.25 2.46 -2.62
CA THR A 37 1.47 2.69 -3.40
C THR A 37 1.97 1.39 -4.02
N LEU A 38 1.95 0.31 -3.26
CA LEU A 38 2.34 -1.02 -3.71
C LEU A 38 1.41 -1.54 -4.82
N ILE A 39 0.09 -1.28 -4.75
CA ILE A 39 -0.84 -1.56 -5.86
C ILE A 39 -0.40 -0.83 -7.14
N LYS A 40 -0.01 0.44 -7.06
CA LYS A 40 0.45 1.23 -8.22
C LYS A 40 1.78 0.75 -8.78
N LEU A 41 2.58 0.07 -7.96
CA LEU A 41 3.82 -0.61 -8.34
C LEU A 41 3.59 -2.07 -8.76
N GLU A 42 2.36 -2.54 -8.79
CA GLU A 42 1.98 -3.93 -9.09
C GLU A 42 2.55 -4.97 -8.09
N LYS A 43 2.97 -4.51 -6.91
CA LYS A 43 3.43 -5.31 -5.77
C LYS A 43 2.27 -5.73 -4.87
N ILE A 44 1.42 -6.60 -5.40
CA ILE A 44 0.10 -6.88 -4.84
C ILE A 44 0.14 -7.79 -3.61
N PRO A 45 0.96 -8.86 -3.59
CA PRO A 45 1.12 -9.65 -2.37
C PRO A 45 1.54 -8.78 -1.18
N GLU A 46 2.47 -7.85 -1.40
CA GLU A 46 2.92 -6.90 -0.38
C GLU A 46 1.82 -5.92 0.01
N ALA A 47 1.02 -5.42 -0.94
CA ALA A 47 -0.12 -4.55 -0.64
C ALA A 47 -1.13 -5.24 0.29
N ILE A 48 -1.42 -6.52 0.08
CA ILE A 48 -2.33 -7.31 0.95
C ILE A 48 -1.77 -7.40 2.37
N VAL A 49 -0.46 -7.64 2.53
CA VAL A 49 0.20 -7.65 3.85
C VAL A 49 0.02 -6.30 4.54
N GLU A 50 0.22 -5.20 3.84
CA GLU A 50 0.10 -3.87 4.43
C GLU A 50 -1.35 -3.47 4.77
N PHE A 51 -2.35 -3.91 4.00
CA PHE A 51 -3.76 -3.76 4.41
C PHE A 51 -4.09 -4.58 5.67
N ASN A 52 -3.49 -5.76 5.82
CA ASN A 52 -3.62 -6.53 7.05
C ASN A 52 -2.96 -5.80 8.24
N ASN A 53 -1.81 -5.16 8.02
CA ASN A 53 -1.17 -4.30 9.03
C ASN A 53 -2.06 -3.09 9.39
N PHE A 54 -2.66 -2.43 8.41
CA PHE A 54 -3.57 -1.30 8.61
C PHE A 54 -4.70 -1.65 9.58
N LYS A 55 -5.42 -2.77 9.35
CA LYS A 55 -6.49 -3.21 10.25
C LYS A 55 -5.99 -3.67 11.63
N SER A 56 -4.79 -4.24 11.70
CA SER A 56 -4.17 -4.65 12.97
C SER A 56 -3.79 -3.46 13.84
N LYS A 57 -3.34 -2.36 13.23
CA LYS A 57 -2.89 -1.14 13.93
C LYS A 57 -4.02 -0.20 14.34
N GLY A 58 -5.28 -0.58 14.11
CA GLY A 58 -6.45 0.21 14.49
C GLY A 58 -7.10 0.98 13.34
N GLY A 59 -6.66 0.72 12.10
CA GLY A 59 -7.33 1.21 10.90
C GLY A 59 -8.71 0.59 10.66
N ASP A 60 -9.45 1.15 9.72
CA ASP A 60 -10.77 0.65 9.34
C ASP A 60 -10.66 -0.75 8.71
N ARG A 61 -11.16 -1.75 9.45
CA ARG A 61 -11.13 -3.16 9.04
C ARG A 61 -11.97 -3.42 7.79
N LYS A 62 -13.16 -2.80 7.68
CA LYS A 62 -14.03 -3.01 6.51
C LYS A 62 -13.35 -2.50 5.26
N LYS A 63 -12.78 -1.30 5.35
CA LYS A 63 -12.00 -0.70 4.26
C LYS A 63 -10.81 -1.58 3.88
N ALA A 64 -10.07 -2.11 4.87
CA ALA A 64 -8.95 -3.01 4.60
C ALA A 64 -9.39 -4.28 3.85
N ASP A 65 -10.45 -4.94 4.31
CA ASP A 65 -10.93 -6.18 3.73
C ASP A 65 -11.51 -5.98 2.32
N GLU A 66 -12.15 -4.84 2.05
CA GLU A 66 -12.58 -4.45 0.69
C GLU A 66 -11.39 -4.34 -0.28
N TRP A 67 -10.32 -3.68 0.14
CA TRP A 67 -9.11 -3.54 -0.68
C TRP A 67 -8.36 -4.86 -0.86
N ILE A 68 -8.29 -5.70 0.18
CA ILE A 68 -7.70 -7.04 0.08
C ILE A 68 -8.45 -7.86 -0.94
N LYS A 69 -9.79 -7.91 -0.84
CA LYS A 69 -10.62 -8.62 -1.81
C LYS A 69 -10.43 -8.09 -3.23
N PHE A 70 -10.39 -6.76 -3.41
CA PHE A 70 -10.08 -6.15 -4.71
C PHE A 70 -8.71 -6.60 -5.27
N CYS A 71 -7.69 -6.66 -4.40
CA CYS A 71 -6.36 -7.13 -4.77
C CYS A 71 -6.35 -8.61 -5.15
N GLU A 72 -7.06 -9.46 -4.41
CA GLU A 72 -7.20 -10.89 -4.70
C GLU A 72 -7.95 -11.13 -6.02
N ASP A 73 -9.06 -10.42 -6.24
CA ASP A 73 -9.90 -10.57 -7.44
C ASP A 73 -9.16 -10.14 -8.72
N LYS A 74 -8.28 -9.13 -8.64
CA LYS A 74 -7.53 -8.62 -9.79
C LYS A 74 -6.41 -9.57 -10.26
N TYR A 75 -5.96 -10.50 -9.42
CA TYR A 75 -4.81 -11.40 -9.70
C TYR A 75 -5.19 -12.89 -9.66
N LYS A 76 -6.47 -13.19 -9.81
CA LYS A 76 -7.02 -14.55 -9.91
C LYS A 76 -6.98 -15.09 -11.34
#